data_AF-A0A9D8W1T9-F1
#
_entry.id   AF-A0A9D8W1T9-F1
#
_cell.length_a   1.000
_cell.length_b   1.000
_cell.length_c   1.000
_cell.angle_alpha   90.00
_cell.angle_beta   90.00
_cell.angle_gamma   90.00
#
_symmetry.space_group_name_H-M   'P 1'
#
loop_
_entity.id
_entity.type
_entity.pdbx_description
1 polymer ?
#
loop_
_entity_poly.entity_id
_entity_poly.type
_entity_poly.pdbx_seq_one_letter_code
_entity_poly.pdbx_strand_id
1 'polypeptide(L)'
;MTLVSTVRNLALAAGLALSLSACGINSVPTAEENAKAKWADVEAQYQRRANLIPNLVEVTQGAAENERAILTEVTEARARATSVNIAADDLGDASKMQEFATAQGQLSQGLGRLLASFEAYPTIQSNQNFIALQSQLEGTENRIAVAIRDYNEAVRQYNTTIRTFPDIIGANIIHGADPLEPYTAVTEGAEVAPEIDMTSN
;
A
#
# COMPACT_ATOMS: atom_id res chain seq x y z
N MET A 1 -46.25 3.19 41.47
CA MET A 1 -44.90 3.78 41.60
C MET A 1 -43.83 3.02 40.80
N THR A 2 -43.97 1.70 40.60
CA THR A 2 -43.01 0.85 39.89
C THR A 2 -42.96 1.06 38.37
N LEU A 3 -44.10 1.32 37.71
CA LEU A 3 -44.18 1.49 36.25
C LEU A 3 -43.44 2.75 35.75
N VAL A 4 -43.56 3.86 36.48
CA VAL A 4 -42.87 5.12 36.13
C VAL A 4 -41.36 4.99 36.34
N SER A 5 -40.92 4.27 37.39
CA SER A 5 -39.50 4.01 37.62
C SER A 5 -38.89 3.04 36.60
N THR A 6 -39.61 2.00 36.15
CA THR A 6 -39.12 1.10 35.11
C THR A 6 -39.01 1.80 33.76
N VAL A 7 -40.02 2.59 33.36
CA VAL A 7 -39.97 3.38 32.11
C VAL A 7 -38.81 4.40 32.13
N ARG A 8 -38.59 5.09 33.26
CA ARG A 8 -37.46 6.01 33.42
C ARG A 8 -36.11 5.30 33.32
N ASN A 9 -35.96 4.14 33.95
CA ASN A 9 -34.72 3.36 33.90
C ASN A 9 -34.44 2.82 32.49
N LEU A 10 -35.48 2.41 31.76
CA LEU A 10 -35.36 1.96 30.37
C LEU A 10 -34.98 3.11 29.43
N ALA A 11 -35.55 4.31 29.63
CA ALA A 11 -35.19 5.50 28.88
C ALA A 11 -33.74 5.94 29.15
N LEU A 12 -33.28 5.86 30.40
CA LEU A 12 -31.88 6.11 30.77
C LEU A 12 -30.94 5.08 30.13
N ALA A 13 -31.27 3.80 30.17
CA ALA A 13 -30.47 2.75 29.54
C ALA A 13 -30.39 2.91 28.01
N ALA A 14 -31.50 3.25 27.36
CA ALA A 14 -31.54 3.54 25.93
C ALA A 14 -30.73 4.79 25.57
N GLY A 15 -30.84 5.86 26.36
CA GLY A 15 -30.03 7.06 26.19
C GLY A 15 -28.54 6.81 26.36
N LEU A 16 -28.16 5.97 27.33
CA LEU A 16 -26.78 5.57 27.55
C LEU A 16 -26.24 4.76 26.35
N ALA A 17 -27.00 3.75 25.90
CA ALA A 17 -26.61 2.94 24.74
C ALA A 17 -26.43 3.77 23.46
N LEU A 18 -27.31 4.76 23.22
CA LEU A 18 -27.19 5.72 22.12
C LEU A 18 -25.95 6.63 22.28
N SER A 19 -25.64 7.07 23.50
CA SER A 19 -24.44 7.87 23.77
C SER A 19 -23.13 7.10 23.62
N LEU A 20 -23.10 5.79 23.95
CA LEU A 20 -21.97 4.89 23.76
C LEU A 20 -21.65 4.69 22.27
N SER A 21 -22.70 4.59 21.45
CA SER A 21 -22.59 4.52 19.99
C SER A 21 -21.97 5.78 19.39
N ALA A 22 -22.20 6.92 20.05
CA ALA A 22 -21.71 8.23 19.67
C ALA A 22 -20.38 8.61 20.34
N CYS A 23 -19.65 7.69 20.97
CA CYS A 23 -18.40 8.00 21.69
C CYS A 23 -17.23 7.13 21.23
N GLY A 24 -17.11 6.81 19.93
CA GLY A 24 -15.93 6.08 19.44
C GLY A 24 -15.99 4.56 19.57
N ILE A 25 -17.00 3.98 20.22
CA ILE A 25 -16.95 2.56 20.62
C ILE A 25 -16.91 1.62 19.42
N ASN A 26 -17.66 1.95 18.36
CA ASN A 26 -17.70 1.19 17.12
C ASN A 26 -16.99 1.93 15.97
N SER A 27 -17.03 3.26 15.94
CA SER A 27 -16.45 4.07 14.87
C SER A 27 -14.92 3.94 14.78
N VAL A 28 -14.22 3.90 15.92
CA VAL A 28 -12.76 3.73 15.98
C VAL A 28 -12.32 2.38 15.41
N PRO A 29 -12.76 1.22 15.95
CA PRO A 29 -12.34 -0.08 15.41
C PRO A 29 -12.81 -0.29 13.98
N THR A 30 -13.98 0.24 13.59
CA THR A 30 -14.45 0.17 12.19
C THR A 30 -13.50 0.90 11.25
N ALA A 31 -13.04 2.09 11.62
CA ALA A 31 -12.10 2.86 10.80
C ALA A 31 -10.71 2.22 10.76
N GLU A 32 -10.26 1.63 11.88
CA GLU A 32 -8.98 0.91 11.96
C GLU A 32 -8.97 -0.33 11.07
N GLU A 33 -10.00 -1.17 11.18
CA GLU A 33 -10.14 -2.37 10.36
C GLU A 33 -10.25 -2.04 8.87
N ASN A 34 -10.91 -0.92 8.52
CA ASN A 34 -10.91 -0.43 7.14
C ASN A 34 -9.50 -0.07 6.65
N ALA A 35 -8.69 0.63 7.47
CA ALA A 35 -7.31 0.94 7.11
C ALA A 35 -6.44 -0.33 6.99
N LYS A 36 -6.59 -1.30 7.91
CA LYS A 36 -5.92 -2.60 7.85
C LYS A 36 -6.31 -3.39 6.59
N ALA A 37 -7.59 -3.39 6.22
CA ALA A 37 -8.05 -4.02 4.98
C ALA A 37 -7.44 -3.36 3.73
N LYS A 38 -7.34 -2.02 3.72
CA LYS A 38 -6.67 -1.29 2.62
C LYS A 38 -5.17 -1.51 2.57
N TRP A 39 -4.52 -1.75 3.69
CA TRP A 39 -3.13 -2.18 3.69
C TRP A 39 -2.96 -3.56 3.06
N ALA A 40 -3.84 -4.52 3.37
CA ALA A 40 -3.81 -5.84 2.73
C ALA A 40 -4.00 -5.75 1.20
N ASP A 41 -4.80 -4.79 0.71
CA ASP A 41 -4.92 -4.51 -0.73
C ASP A 41 -3.57 -4.06 -1.34
N VAL A 42 -2.80 -3.20 -0.63
CA VAL A 42 -1.46 -2.74 -1.02
C VAL A 42 -0.48 -3.91 -1.10
N GLU A 43 -0.41 -4.73 -0.05
CA GLU A 43 0.46 -5.90 0.01
C GLU A 43 0.14 -6.90 -1.12
N ALA A 44 -1.15 -7.12 -1.41
CA ALA A 44 -1.56 -7.99 -2.50
C ALA A 44 -1.07 -7.50 -3.87
N GLN A 45 -1.07 -6.18 -4.12
CA GLN A 45 -0.55 -5.64 -5.39
C GLN A 45 0.98 -5.77 -5.46
N TYR A 46 1.71 -5.52 -4.37
CA TYR A 46 3.17 -5.72 -4.34
C TYR A 46 3.56 -7.19 -4.50
N GLN A 47 2.82 -8.11 -3.88
CA GLN A 47 3.02 -9.54 -4.08
C GLN A 47 2.77 -9.95 -5.53
N ARG A 48 1.72 -9.42 -6.17
CA ARG A 48 1.46 -9.66 -7.59
C ARG A 48 2.64 -9.22 -8.47
N ARG A 49 3.21 -8.04 -8.22
CA ARG A 49 4.40 -7.55 -8.93
C ARG A 49 5.57 -8.52 -8.76
N ALA A 50 5.85 -8.94 -7.53
CA ALA A 50 6.91 -9.92 -7.26
C ALA A 50 6.66 -11.27 -7.96
N ASN A 51 5.42 -11.69 -8.14
CA ASN A 51 5.05 -12.94 -8.82
C ASN A 51 5.23 -12.88 -10.35
N LEU A 52 5.29 -11.69 -10.96
CA LEU A 52 5.54 -11.53 -12.40
C LEU A 52 7.02 -11.67 -12.78
N ILE A 53 7.93 -11.42 -11.83
CA ILE A 53 9.37 -11.35 -12.08
C ILE A 53 9.97 -12.66 -12.60
N PRO A 54 9.61 -13.86 -12.10
CA PRO A 54 10.15 -15.11 -12.65
C PRO A 54 9.87 -15.26 -14.15
N ASN A 55 8.67 -14.89 -14.61
CA ASN A 55 8.31 -14.94 -16.04
C ASN A 55 9.12 -13.92 -16.84
N LEU A 56 9.37 -12.73 -16.28
CA LEU A 56 10.24 -11.73 -16.90
C LEU A 56 11.68 -12.23 -17.04
N VAL A 57 12.22 -12.88 -16.00
CA VAL A 57 13.55 -13.49 -16.02
C VAL A 57 13.65 -14.57 -17.10
N GLU A 58 12.65 -15.44 -17.22
CA GLU A 58 12.62 -16.51 -18.23
C GLU A 58 12.65 -15.96 -19.66
N VAL A 59 11.80 -14.98 -19.96
CA VAL A 59 11.76 -14.32 -21.29
C VAL A 59 13.07 -13.61 -21.59
N THR A 60 13.69 -13.00 -20.57
CA THR A 60 14.97 -12.31 -20.72
C THR A 60 16.12 -13.28 -21.00
N GLN A 61 16.22 -14.36 -20.23
CA GLN A 61 17.29 -15.36 -20.39
C GLN A 61 17.27 -16.00 -21.77
N GLY A 62 16.08 -16.24 -22.33
CA GLY A 62 15.94 -16.81 -23.68
C GLY A 62 16.36 -15.88 -24.82
N ALA A 63 16.55 -14.57 -24.57
CA ALA A 63 16.76 -13.59 -25.62
C ALA A 63 17.95 -12.63 -25.40
N ALA A 64 18.46 -12.51 -24.17
CA ALA A 64 19.59 -11.67 -23.80
C ALA A 64 20.48 -12.35 -22.74
N GLU A 65 21.24 -13.38 -23.15
CA GLU A 65 22.14 -14.13 -22.25
C GLU A 65 23.22 -13.30 -21.56
N ASN A 66 23.50 -12.09 -22.08
CA ASN A 66 24.50 -11.18 -21.53
C ASN A 66 23.99 -10.34 -20.35
N GLU A 67 22.68 -10.33 -20.07
CA GLU A 67 22.07 -9.49 -19.01
C GLU A 67 22.06 -10.15 -17.62
N ARG A 68 22.96 -11.10 -17.37
CA ARG A 68 23.03 -11.84 -16.10
C ARG A 68 23.19 -10.93 -14.88
N ALA A 69 23.94 -9.84 -15.01
CA ALA A 69 24.16 -8.88 -13.93
C ALA A 69 22.83 -8.21 -13.53
N ILE A 70 22.09 -7.66 -14.50
CA ILE A 70 20.81 -6.99 -14.26
C ILE A 70 19.76 -7.98 -13.73
N LEU A 71 19.69 -9.19 -14.28
CA LEU A 71 18.79 -10.23 -13.77
C LEU A 71 19.10 -10.64 -12.33
N THR A 72 20.37 -10.65 -11.94
CA THR A 72 20.79 -10.91 -10.56
C THR A 72 20.31 -9.78 -9.64
N GLU A 73 20.53 -8.52 -10.03
CA GLU A 73 20.05 -7.35 -9.27
C GLU A 73 18.53 -7.38 -9.08
N VAL A 74 17.75 -7.66 -10.14
CA VAL A 74 16.28 -7.74 -10.05
C VAL A 74 15.83 -8.89 -9.16
N THR A 75 16.50 -10.03 -9.23
CA THR A 75 16.19 -11.20 -8.40
C THR A 75 16.47 -10.92 -6.92
N GLU A 76 17.60 -10.28 -6.62
CA GLU A 76 17.94 -9.87 -5.25
C GLU A 76 17.00 -8.78 -4.72
N ALA A 77 16.67 -7.79 -5.55
CA ALA A 77 15.73 -6.73 -5.18
C ALA A 77 14.34 -7.30 -4.91
N ARG A 78 13.89 -8.28 -5.71
CA ARG A 78 12.68 -9.06 -5.43
C ARG A 78 12.75 -9.76 -4.09
N ALA A 79 13.84 -10.49 -3.82
CA ALA A 79 13.99 -11.23 -2.57
C ALA A 79 13.89 -10.29 -1.36
N ARG A 80 14.57 -9.14 -1.42
CA ARG A 80 14.48 -8.08 -0.41
C ARG A 80 13.05 -7.56 -0.26
N ALA A 81 12.41 -7.16 -1.35
CA ALA A 81 11.05 -6.64 -1.35
C ALA A 81 10.01 -7.63 -0.78
N THR A 82 10.20 -8.94 -0.96
CA THR A 82 9.32 -9.98 -0.38
C THR A 82 9.66 -10.36 1.05
N SER A 83 10.87 -10.01 1.52
CA SER A 83 11.32 -10.33 2.89
C SER A 83 10.82 -9.32 3.93
N VAL A 84 10.61 -8.08 3.51
CA VAL A 84 10.04 -7.02 4.35
C VAL A 84 8.52 -7.14 4.31
N ASN A 85 7.92 -7.50 5.45
CA ASN A 85 6.48 -7.63 5.61
C ASN A 85 6.04 -6.75 6.78
N ILE A 86 4.89 -6.10 6.65
CA ILE A 86 4.34 -5.21 7.69
C ILE A 86 3.10 -5.88 8.26
N ALA A 87 3.17 -6.30 9.52
CA ALA A 87 1.98 -6.83 10.18
C ALA A 87 0.93 -5.72 10.34
N ALA A 88 -0.34 -6.08 10.40
CA ALA A 88 -1.43 -5.11 10.58
C ALA A 88 -1.27 -4.23 11.83
N ASP A 89 -0.63 -4.76 12.88
CA ASP A 89 -0.37 -4.04 14.13
C ASP A 89 0.89 -3.16 14.07
N ASP A 90 1.71 -3.29 13.01
CA ASP A 90 2.91 -2.49 12.77
C ASP A 90 2.64 -1.22 11.96
N LEU A 91 1.39 -0.98 11.55
CA LEU A 91 1.03 0.14 10.66
C LEU A 91 1.22 1.53 11.28
N GLY A 92 1.46 1.63 12.59
CA GLY A 92 1.87 2.87 13.25
C GLY A 92 3.39 3.09 13.30
N ASP A 93 4.21 2.13 12.87
CA ASP A 93 5.67 2.21 12.91
C ASP A 93 6.23 2.81 11.61
N ALA A 94 6.56 4.10 11.68
CA ALA A 94 7.12 4.82 10.54
C ALA A 94 8.44 4.23 10.04
N SER A 95 9.26 3.63 10.90
CA SER A 95 10.53 3.02 10.48
C SER A 95 10.28 1.78 9.64
N LYS A 96 9.32 0.93 10.04
CA LYS A 96 8.96 -0.27 9.28
C LYS A 96 8.30 0.09 7.96
N MET A 97 7.39 1.06 7.96
CA MET A 97 6.74 1.55 6.74
C MET A 97 7.76 2.11 5.75
N GLN A 98 8.76 2.85 6.24
CA GLN A 98 9.86 3.37 5.43
C GLN A 98 10.75 2.25 4.88
N GLU A 99 11.08 1.23 5.68
CA GLU A 99 11.86 0.07 5.23
C GLU A 99 11.14 -0.68 4.10
N PHE A 100 9.83 -0.92 4.25
CA PHE A 100 9.02 -1.53 3.21
C PHE A 100 9.03 -0.66 1.93
N ALA A 101 8.80 0.65 2.07
CA ALA A 101 8.81 1.56 0.94
C ALA A 101 10.15 1.58 0.20
N THR A 102 11.27 1.58 0.92
CA THR A 102 12.62 1.50 0.35
C THR A 102 12.84 0.17 -0.38
N ALA A 103 12.45 -0.96 0.20
CA ALA A 103 12.59 -2.27 -0.44
C ALA A 103 11.75 -2.36 -1.73
N GLN A 104 10.51 -1.85 -1.71
CA GLN A 104 9.67 -1.78 -2.91
C GLN A 104 10.22 -0.83 -3.97
N GLY A 105 10.82 0.30 -3.58
CA GLY A 105 11.46 1.26 -4.48
C GLY A 105 12.69 0.68 -5.19
N GLN A 106 13.54 -0.06 -4.46
CA GLN A 106 14.69 -0.76 -5.06
C GLN A 106 14.26 -1.75 -6.15
N LEU A 107 13.15 -2.47 -5.91
CA LEU A 107 12.60 -3.38 -6.92
C LEU A 107 12.08 -2.61 -8.14
N SER A 108 11.34 -1.51 -7.96
CA SER A 108 10.89 -0.65 -9.07
C SER A 108 12.07 -0.18 -9.92
N GLN A 109 13.15 0.27 -9.26
CA GLN A 109 14.34 0.77 -9.94
C GLN A 109 15.06 -0.32 -10.74
N GLY A 110 15.21 -1.52 -10.16
CA GLY A 110 15.79 -2.67 -10.86
C GLY A 110 14.97 -3.08 -12.08
N LEU A 111 13.63 -3.08 -11.97
CA LEU A 111 12.75 -3.33 -13.10
C LEU A 111 12.88 -2.25 -14.18
N GLY A 112 13.01 -0.99 -13.81
CA GLY A 112 13.27 0.11 -14.74
C GLY A 112 14.56 -0.09 -15.53
N ARG A 113 15.67 -0.44 -14.86
CA ARG A 113 16.95 -0.74 -15.52
C ARG A 113 16.85 -1.94 -16.47
N LEU A 114 16.16 -2.99 -16.05
CA LEU A 114 15.93 -4.18 -16.88
C LEU A 114 15.12 -3.83 -18.13
N LEU A 115 14.04 -3.06 -17.99
CA LEU A 115 13.24 -2.63 -19.15
C LEU A 115 14.06 -1.76 -20.11
N ALA A 116 14.87 -0.84 -19.59
CA ALA A 116 15.75 0.00 -20.40
C ALA A 116 16.82 -0.83 -21.15
N SER A 117 17.37 -1.89 -20.56
CA SER A 117 18.34 -2.75 -21.26
C SER A 117 17.78 -3.40 -22.53
N PHE A 118 16.45 -3.61 -22.60
CA PHE A 118 15.82 -4.20 -23.79
C PHE A 118 15.76 -3.26 -24.99
N GLU A 119 16.02 -1.97 -24.82
CA GLU A 119 16.19 -1.04 -25.94
C GLU A 119 17.32 -1.48 -26.89
N ALA A 120 18.33 -2.18 -26.36
CA ALA A 120 19.43 -2.74 -27.13
C ALA A 120 19.09 -4.05 -27.88
N TYR A 121 17.92 -4.65 -27.63
CA TYR A 121 17.53 -5.97 -28.15
C TYR A 121 16.21 -5.93 -28.92
N PRO A 122 16.22 -5.60 -30.24
CA PRO A 122 15.00 -5.52 -31.06
C PRO A 122 14.18 -6.82 -31.12
N THR A 123 14.83 -7.97 -30.97
CA THR A 123 14.18 -9.29 -30.90
C THR A 123 13.32 -9.46 -29.65
N ILE A 124 13.68 -8.83 -28.52
CA ILE A 124 12.89 -8.83 -27.28
C ILE A 124 11.74 -7.85 -27.39
N GLN A 125 11.98 -6.66 -27.95
CA GLN A 125 10.96 -5.62 -28.11
C GLN A 125 9.73 -6.11 -28.90
N SER A 126 9.96 -6.98 -29.89
CA SER A 126 8.90 -7.56 -30.72
C SER A 126 8.29 -8.84 -30.14
N ASN A 127 8.85 -9.39 -29.06
CA ASN A 127 8.37 -10.61 -28.43
C ASN A 127 7.03 -10.35 -27.73
N GLN A 128 5.98 -11.04 -28.18
CA GLN A 128 4.62 -10.87 -27.65
C GLN A 128 4.51 -11.20 -26.15
N ASN A 129 5.29 -12.15 -25.65
CA ASN A 129 5.32 -12.48 -24.22
C ASN A 129 5.93 -11.34 -23.40
N PHE A 130 6.96 -10.68 -23.93
CA PHE A 130 7.59 -9.52 -23.29
C PHE A 130 6.64 -8.31 -23.25
N ILE A 131 6.00 -7.98 -24.38
CA ILE A 131 5.01 -6.89 -24.45
C ILE A 131 3.86 -7.14 -23.46
N ALA A 132 3.37 -8.38 -23.40
CA ALA A 132 2.33 -8.76 -22.45
C ALA A 132 2.79 -8.58 -20.99
N LEU A 133 4.03 -8.96 -20.66
CA LEU A 133 4.60 -8.77 -19.32
C LEU A 133 4.78 -7.30 -18.98
N GLN A 134 5.25 -6.48 -19.91
CA GLN A 134 5.37 -5.03 -19.71
C GLN A 134 4.01 -4.40 -19.39
N SER A 135 2.96 -4.76 -20.14
CA SER A 135 1.59 -4.30 -19.89
C SER A 135 1.07 -4.79 -18.52
N GLN A 136 1.40 -6.01 -18.11
CA GLN A 136 1.03 -6.53 -16.79
C GLN A 136 1.76 -5.79 -15.65
N LEU A 137 3.04 -5.46 -15.83
CA LEU A 137 3.82 -4.69 -14.86
C LEU A 137 3.27 -3.27 -14.73
N GLU A 138 3.06 -2.55 -15.83
CA GLU A 138 2.44 -1.22 -15.84
C GLU A 138 1.05 -1.26 -15.18
N GLY A 139 0.21 -2.22 -15.57
CA GLY A 139 -1.10 -2.43 -14.96
C GLY A 139 -1.04 -2.84 -13.48
N THR A 140 0.10 -3.31 -12.98
CA THR A 140 0.31 -3.58 -11.55
C THR A 140 0.78 -2.32 -10.83
N GLU A 141 1.70 -1.54 -11.40
CA GLU A 141 2.12 -0.24 -10.85
C GLU A 141 0.94 0.73 -10.71
N ASN A 142 0.07 0.79 -11.72
CA ASN A 142 -1.16 1.60 -11.65
C ASN A 142 -2.09 1.15 -10.50
N ARG A 143 -2.21 -0.17 -10.26
CA ARG A 143 -3.00 -0.71 -9.15
C ARG A 143 -2.35 -0.45 -7.80
N ILE A 144 -1.02 -0.53 -7.71
CA ILE A 144 -0.25 -0.18 -6.51
C ILE A 144 -0.52 1.29 -6.14
N ALA A 145 -0.43 2.21 -7.10
CA ALA A 145 -0.69 3.63 -6.88
C ALA A 145 -2.12 3.89 -6.35
N VAL A 146 -3.12 3.22 -6.92
CA VAL A 146 -4.51 3.31 -6.45
C VAL A 146 -4.66 2.72 -5.05
N ALA A 147 -4.09 1.54 -4.78
CA ALA A 147 -4.18 0.90 -3.46
C ALA A 147 -3.52 1.75 -2.37
N ILE A 148 -2.36 2.36 -2.66
CA ILE A 148 -1.68 3.29 -1.74
C ILE A 148 -2.56 4.51 -1.45
N ARG A 149 -3.17 5.10 -2.48
CA ARG A 149 -4.08 6.24 -2.29
C ARG A 149 -5.26 5.87 -1.39
N ASP A 150 -5.87 4.73 -1.65
CA ASP A 150 -7.04 4.26 -0.89
C ASP A 150 -6.68 3.91 0.56
N TYR A 151 -5.49 3.34 0.79
CA TYR A 151 -4.92 3.14 2.12
C TYR A 151 -4.68 4.46 2.85
N ASN A 152 -4.01 5.42 2.21
CA ASN A 152 -3.72 6.72 2.80
C ASN A 152 -5.00 7.50 3.13
N GLU A 153 -6.04 7.37 2.31
CA GLU A 153 -7.36 7.91 2.60
C GLU A 153 -7.97 7.27 3.86
N ALA A 154 -7.92 5.94 3.97
CA ALA A 154 -8.41 5.22 5.14
C ALA A 154 -7.62 5.58 6.41
N VAL A 155 -6.29 5.70 6.33
CA VAL A 155 -5.43 6.19 7.41
C VAL A 155 -5.82 7.60 7.82
N ARG A 156 -6.03 8.51 6.86
CA ARG A 156 -6.49 9.87 7.14
C ARG A 156 -7.84 9.87 7.86
N GLN A 157 -8.79 9.06 7.41
CA GLN A 157 -10.09 8.94 8.03
C GLN A 157 -9.97 8.42 9.47
N TYR A 158 -9.25 7.32 9.69
CA TYR A 158 -8.99 6.78 11.02
C TYR A 158 -8.31 7.79 11.95
N ASN A 159 -7.21 8.40 11.50
CA ASN A 159 -6.46 9.40 12.26
C ASN A 159 -7.32 10.63 12.60
N THR A 160 -8.28 10.99 11.74
CA THR A 160 -9.25 12.06 12.01
C THR A 160 -10.27 11.62 13.05
N THR A 161 -10.82 10.41 12.94
CA THR A 161 -11.77 9.83 13.89
C THR A 161 -11.20 9.82 15.31
N ILE A 162 -9.97 9.32 15.50
CA ILE A 162 -9.37 9.24 16.84
C ILE A 162 -9.01 10.60 17.44
N ARG A 163 -9.01 11.69 16.64
CA ARG A 163 -8.68 13.06 17.06
C ARG A 163 -9.88 13.99 17.19
N THR A 164 -11.09 13.55 16.83
CA THR A 164 -12.27 14.42 16.74
C THR A 164 -13.30 14.07 17.79
N PHE A 165 -13.93 15.08 18.40
CA PHE A 165 -15.06 14.86 19.30
C PHE A 165 -16.29 14.43 18.49
N PRO A 166 -17.07 13.44 18.96
CA PRO A 166 -16.97 12.75 20.25
C PRO A 166 -16.06 11.50 20.31
N ASP A 167 -15.62 10.98 19.16
CA ASP A 167 -14.90 9.70 19.05
C ASP A 167 -13.55 9.65 19.78
N ILE A 168 -12.88 10.80 19.96
CA ILE A 168 -11.63 10.94 20.73
C ILE A 168 -11.74 10.36 22.15
N ILE A 169 -12.92 10.36 22.76
CA ILE A 169 -13.15 9.79 24.10
C ILE A 169 -13.00 8.27 24.06
N GLY A 170 -13.69 7.60 23.14
CA GLY A 170 -13.57 6.16 22.96
C GLY A 170 -12.18 5.73 22.49
N ALA A 171 -11.58 6.52 21.60
CA ALA A 171 -10.22 6.28 21.13
C ALA A 171 -9.22 6.22 22.29
N ASN A 172 -9.21 7.21 23.18
CA ASN A 172 -8.22 7.28 24.27
C ASN A 172 -8.58 6.43 25.50
N ILE A 173 -9.86 6.37 25.88
CA ILE A 173 -10.27 5.76 27.17
C ILE A 173 -10.61 4.27 27.01
N ILE A 174 -11.16 3.88 25.87
CA ILE A 174 -11.67 2.50 25.66
C ILE A 174 -10.67 1.68 24.87
N HIS A 175 -10.19 2.22 23.75
CA HIS A 175 -9.40 1.44 22.78
C HIS A 175 -7.88 1.64 22.92
N GLY A 176 -7.43 2.76 23.50
CA GLY A 176 -6.00 3.11 23.51
C GLY A 176 -5.46 3.26 22.09
N ALA A 177 -6.24 3.89 21.21
CA ALA A 177 -5.96 3.96 19.78
C ALA A 177 -4.80 4.90 19.46
N ASP A 178 -3.82 4.39 18.73
CA ASP A 178 -2.66 5.14 18.24
C ASP A 178 -2.80 5.46 16.74
N PRO A 179 -2.23 6.58 16.25
CA PRO A 179 -2.30 6.93 14.84
C PRO A 179 -1.59 5.91 13.96
N LEU A 180 -2.14 5.67 12.77
CA LEU A 180 -1.49 4.90 11.72
C LEU A 180 -0.62 5.81 10.85
N GLU A 181 0.46 5.25 10.29
CA GLU A 181 1.38 5.96 9.41
C GLU A 181 0.90 5.85 7.94
N PRO A 182 0.75 6.97 7.22
CA PRO A 182 0.48 6.92 5.79
C PRO A 182 1.66 6.34 5.03
N TYR A 183 1.37 5.61 3.95
CA TYR A 183 2.42 5.12 3.06
C TYR A 183 2.93 6.25 2.18
N THR A 184 4.23 6.54 2.27
CA THR A 184 4.92 7.46 1.38
C THR A 184 5.79 6.66 0.42
N ALA A 185 5.41 6.65 -0.86
CA ALA A 185 6.21 5.98 -1.88
C ALA A 185 7.56 6.70 -2.01
N VAL A 186 8.65 5.93 -1.88
CA VAL A 186 10.00 6.42 -2.20
C VAL A 186 10.21 6.22 -3.69
N THR A 187 9.94 7.27 -4.47
CA THR A 187 10.31 7.30 -5.87
C THR A 187 11.53 8.20 -6.01
N GLU A 188 12.73 7.63 -6.11
CA GLU A 188 13.93 8.42 -6.44
C GLU A 188 13.68 9.18 -7.76
N GLY A 189 13.71 10.51 -7.71
CA GLY A 189 13.55 11.36 -8.89
C GLY A 189 12.10 11.72 -9.24
N ALA A 190 11.09 11.35 -8.43
CA ALA A 190 9.74 11.91 -8.63
C ALA A 190 9.65 13.41 -8.31
N GLU A 191 10.68 13.97 -7.68
CA GLU A 191 10.84 15.43 -7.54
C GLU A 191 11.23 16.10 -8.88
N VAL A 192 11.70 15.32 -9.86
CA VAL A 192 12.13 15.80 -11.17
C VAL A 192 11.03 15.51 -12.19
N ALA A 193 10.28 16.54 -12.57
CA ALA A 193 9.29 16.43 -13.64
C ALA A 193 10.00 16.08 -14.97
N PRO A 194 9.43 15.20 -15.82
CA PRO A 194 9.97 14.93 -17.14
C PRO A 194 9.98 16.22 -17.96
N GLU A 195 11.17 16.66 -18.39
CA GLU A 195 11.27 17.73 -19.39
C GLU A 195 10.88 17.14 -20.75
N ILE A 196 9.76 17.60 -21.30
CA ILE A 196 9.39 17.29 -22.69
C ILE A 196 10.23 18.19 -23.57
N ASP A 197 11.34 17.66 -24.10
CA ASP A 197 12.08 18.33 -25.16
C ASP A 197 11.31 18.24 -26.48
N MET A 198 10.63 19.32 -26.83
CA MET A 198 9.91 19.46 -28.11
C MET A 198 10.83 19.90 -29.27
N THR A 199 12.16 19.88 -29.11
CA THR A 199 13.10 20.42 -30.11
C THR A 199 13.84 19.38 -30.96
N SER A 200 13.48 18.10 -30.85
CA SER A 200 14.08 17.05 -31.68
C SER A 200 13.36 16.86 -33.02
N ASN A 201 13.79 17.67 -34.00
CA ASN A 201 13.75 17.57 -35.48
C ASN A 201 12.49 17.02 -36.20
#